data_AF-A0A286NTU7-F1
#
_entry.id   AF-A0A286NTU7-F1
#
_cell.length_a   1.000
_cell.length_b   1.000
_cell.length_c   1.000
_cell.angle_alpha   90.00
_cell.angle_beta   90.00
_cell.angle_gamma   90.00
#
_symmetry.space_group_name_H-M   'P 1'
#
loop_
_entity.id
_entity.type
_entity.pdbx_description
1 polymer ?
#
loop_
_entity_poly.entity_id
_entity_poly.type
_entity_poly.pdbx_seq_one_letter_code
_entity_poly.pdbx_strand_id
1 'polypeptide(L)'
;MKNTEKLLKKELDKKWLSIVIILFLNTFLYGQSNCTFIYVIDDTTHGHSYEKYNETLDMQKVLNEEKSGFFGFIGLNYKRLCITFTSIIKNKDNSNIYEVEGFSTVMNKNKRNFRGTFTLISYYRLLEPSLDSLKEGDNEGFSTFSYILKEDEKLSATGVFEGEMLVLWYKDKGKQPDYSSLFDFGDPAGNYKFLGTWTSYRTKKSSVASWGKERIPCSDNFDIGASEFSPNPGYYKYGWEEFKHKYGK
;
A
#
# COMPACT_ATOMS: atom_id res chain seq x y z
N MET A 1 1.81 61.65 20.43
CA MET A 1 2.66 61.10 19.35
C MET A 1 3.46 59.87 19.79
N LYS A 2 4.34 59.93 20.81
CA LYS A 2 5.19 58.80 21.24
C LYS A 2 4.46 57.48 21.57
N ASN A 3 3.24 57.53 22.11
CA ASN A 3 2.50 56.33 22.50
C ASN A 3 1.88 55.60 21.29
N THR A 4 1.46 56.35 20.28
CA THR A 4 0.86 55.82 19.05
C THR A 4 1.90 55.11 18.19
N GLU A 5 3.12 55.64 18.11
CA GLU A 5 4.25 55.00 17.41
C GLU A 5 4.67 53.67 18.09
N LYS A 6 4.65 53.62 19.42
CA LYS A 6 4.95 52.40 20.18
C LYS A 6 3.90 51.32 19.97
N LEU A 7 2.62 51.70 19.86
CA LEU A 7 1.53 50.79 19.51
C LEU A 7 1.65 50.28 18.08
N LEU A 8 1.93 51.17 17.11
CA LEU A 8 2.13 50.80 15.71
C LEU A 8 3.31 49.83 15.53
N LYS A 9 4.43 50.07 16.22
CA LYS A 9 5.60 49.17 16.18
C LYS A 9 5.26 47.79 16.75
N LYS A 10 4.53 47.73 17.87
CA LYS A 10 4.11 46.46 18.50
C LYS A 10 3.11 45.67 17.63
N GLU A 11 2.23 46.36 16.89
CA GLU A 11 1.35 45.77 15.88
C GLU A 11 2.14 45.23 14.68
N LEU A 12 3.12 46.01 14.19
CA LEU A 12 3.99 45.61 13.08
C LEU A 12 4.83 44.38 13.43
N ASP A 13 5.41 44.34 14.64
CA ASP A 13 6.21 43.22 15.14
C ASP A 13 5.37 41.94 15.30
N LYS A 14 4.11 42.05 15.75
CA LYS A 14 3.17 40.92 15.83
C LYS A 14 2.80 40.38 14.45
N LYS A 15 2.59 41.27 13.47
CA LYS A 15 2.33 40.87 12.08
C LYS A 15 3.55 40.20 11.47
N TRP A 16 4.75 40.72 11.72
CA TRP A 16 6.00 40.10 11.30
C TRP A 16 6.20 38.72 11.91
N LEU A 17 5.98 38.57 13.22
CA LEU A 17 6.04 37.27 13.91
C LEU A 17 5.02 36.28 13.34
N SER A 18 3.80 36.74 13.02
CA SER A 18 2.75 35.91 12.42
C SER A 18 3.12 35.47 10.99
N ILE A 19 3.71 36.34 10.20
CA ILE A 19 4.19 36.03 8.84
C ILE A 19 5.36 35.03 8.89
N VAL A 20 6.28 35.18 9.84
CA VAL A 20 7.39 34.21 10.03
C VAL A 20 6.86 32.84 10.47
N ILE A 21 5.86 32.78 11.36
CA ILE A 21 5.22 31.51 11.77
C ILE A 21 4.49 30.85 10.60
N ILE A 22 3.81 31.61 9.74
CA ILE A 22 3.13 31.10 8.53
C ILE A 22 4.17 30.60 7.50
N LEU A 23 5.31 31.27 7.35
CA LEU A 23 6.40 30.80 6.47
C LEU A 23 7.07 29.53 7.01
N PHE A 24 7.23 29.39 8.34
CA PHE A 24 7.73 28.17 8.97
C PHE A 24 6.72 27.00 8.98
N LEU A 25 5.41 27.27 8.96
CA LEU A 25 4.38 26.23 8.83
C LEU A 25 4.30 25.64 7.41
N ASN A 26 4.72 26.39 6.40
CA ASN A 26 4.76 25.90 5.01
C ASN A 26 6.00 25.04 4.68
N THR A 27 7.04 25.05 5.52
CA THR A 27 8.26 24.25 5.28
C THR A 27 8.19 22.83 5.86
N PHE A 28 7.11 22.46 6.57
CA PHE A 28 6.88 21.09 7.07
C PHE A 28 5.99 20.22 6.16
N LEU A 29 5.60 20.70 4.98
CA LEU A 29 4.79 19.93 4.01
C LEU A 29 5.62 19.25 2.90
N TYR A 30 6.94 19.36 2.94
CA TYR A 30 7.81 18.69 1.97
C TYR A 30 8.23 17.32 2.49
N GLY A 31 7.56 16.26 2.04
CA GLY A 31 8.05 14.91 2.31
C GLY A 31 7.18 13.74 1.84
N GLN A 32 5.89 13.92 1.57
CA GLN A 32 5.11 12.88 0.91
C GLN A 32 5.05 13.20 -0.58
N SER A 33 5.68 12.37 -1.39
CA SER A 33 5.26 12.24 -2.79
C SER A 33 3.73 12.05 -2.78
N ASN A 34 3.00 12.68 -3.70
CA ASN A 34 1.57 12.39 -3.87
C ASN A 34 1.44 10.99 -4.48
N CYS A 35 1.75 9.96 -3.69
CA CYS A 35 1.70 8.59 -4.14
C CYS A 35 0.23 8.19 -4.32
N THR A 36 -0.16 8.00 -5.58
CA THR A 36 -1.49 7.58 -5.98
C THR A 36 -1.47 6.11 -6.34
N PHE A 37 -2.64 5.48 -6.42
CA PHE A 37 -2.69 4.09 -6.87
C PHE A 37 -2.26 3.94 -8.34
N ILE A 38 -2.44 4.97 -9.18
CA ILE A 38 -1.90 5.01 -10.54
C ILE A 38 -0.37 4.95 -10.51
N TYR A 39 0.27 5.70 -9.61
CA TYR A 39 1.73 5.60 -9.43
C TYR A 39 2.14 4.17 -9.04
N VAL A 40 1.39 3.50 -8.15
CA VAL A 40 1.67 2.10 -7.79
C VAL A 40 1.56 1.17 -9.00
N ILE A 41 0.60 1.40 -9.90
CA ILE A 41 0.48 0.64 -11.14
C ILE A 41 1.72 0.87 -12.01
N ASP A 42 2.05 2.11 -12.32
CA ASP A 42 3.16 2.47 -13.20
C ASP A 42 4.52 1.97 -12.65
N ASP A 43 4.70 2.08 -11.34
CA ASP A 43 5.87 1.59 -10.60
C ASP A 43 5.94 0.06 -10.59
N THR A 44 4.81 -0.65 -10.54
CA THR A 44 4.80 -2.13 -10.59
C THR A 44 5.02 -2.65 -12.01
N THR A 45 4.56 -1.93 -13.03
CA THR A 45 4.70 -2.36 -14.43
C THR A 45 6.01 -1.93 -15.07
N HIS A 46 6.91 -1.25 -14.35
CA HIS A 46 8.22 -0.77 -14.84
C HIS A 46 8.12 0.01 -16.17
N GLY A 47 7.00 0.73 -16.37
CA GLY A 47 6.74 1.48 -17.60
C GLY A 47 6.34 0.63 -18.81
N HIS A 48 6.14 -0.67 -18.67
CA HIS A 48 5.55 -1.50 -19.72
C HIS A 48 4.15 -1.00 -20.09
N SER A 49 3.88 -0.93 -21.39
CA SER A 49 2.55 -0.56 -21.88
C SER A 49 1.55 -1.69 -21.62
N TYR A 50 0.34 -1.30 -21.22
CA TYR A 50 -0.75 -2.22 -20.92
C TYR A 50 -2.08 -1.70 -21.46
N GLU A 51 -3.01 -2.60 -21.69
CA GLU A 51 -4.38 -2.26 -22.08
C GLU A 51 -5.39 -3.05 -21.25
N LYS A 52 -6.63 -2.56 -21.24
CA LYS A 52 -7.72 -3.28 -20.58
C LYS A 52 -7.93 -4.64 -21.24
N TYR A 53 -7.96 -5.70 -20.44
CA TYR A 53 -8.18 -7.05 -20.92
C TYR A 53 -9.67 -7.42 -20.77
N ASN A 54 -10.31 -7.74 -21.89
CA ASN A 54 -11.77 -7.94 -21.95
C ASN A 54 -12.20 -9.39 -21.66
N GLU A 55 -11.26 -10.34 -21.61
CA GLU A 55 -11.56 -11.69 -21.15
C GLU A 55 -11.80 -11.70 -19.64
N THR A 56 -12.80 -12.45 -19.20
CA THR A 56 -13.03 -12.64 -17.77
C THR A 56 -12.04 -13.66 -17.23
N LEU A 57 -11.35 -13.28 -16.16
CA LEU A 57 -10.41 -14.14 -15.46
C LEU A 57 -11.00 -14.68 -14.15
N ASP A 58 -10.63 -15.91 -13.77
CA ASP A 58 -10.90 -16.40 -12.42
C ASP A 58 -9.68 -16.18 -11.52
N MET A 59 -9.73 -15.13 -10.71
CA MET A 59 -8.63 -14.73 -9.83
C MET A 59 -8.57 -15.53 -8.53
N GLN A 60 -9.48 -16.49 -8.30
CA GLN A 60 -9.51 -17.28 -7.06
C GLN A 60 -8.16 -17.95 -6.77
N LYS A 61 -7.55 -18.57 -7.79
CA LYS A 61 -6.24 -19.23 -7.65
C LYS A 61 -5.15 -18.20 -7.33
N VAL A 62 -5.02 -17.18 -8.17
CA VAL A 62 -4.02 -16.11 -8.04
C VAL A 62 -4.09 -15.44 -6.66
N LEU A 63 -5.29 -15.12 -6.16
CA LEU A 63 -5.45 -14.48 -4.85
C LEU A 63 -5.13 -15.42 -3.68
N ASN A 64 -5.13 -16.74 -3.90
CA ASN A 64 -4.87 -17.73 -2.85
C ASN A 64 -3.43 -18.28 -2.85
N GLU A 65 -2.59 -17.92 -3.83
CA GLU A 65 -1.20 -18.37 -3.89
C GLU A 65 -0.45 -17.97 -2.62
N GLU A 66 -0.56 -16.69 -2.23
CA GLU A 66 0.06 -16.16 -1.03
C GLU A 66 -0.97 -15.66 -0.02
N LYS A 67 -0.84 -16.15 1.21
CA LYS A 67 -1.75 -15.83 2.33
C LYS A 67 -1.07 -15.16 3.51
N SER A 68 0.26 -15.10 3.51
CA SER A 68 1.03 -14.56 4.61
C SER A 68 2.31 -13.87 4.12
N GLY A 69 3.03 -13.24 5.05
CA GLY A 69 4.22 -12.46 4.69
C GLY A 69 3.90 -11.13 4.03
N PHE A 70 2.65 -10.67 4.09
CA PHE A 70 2.31 -9.30 3.73
C PHE A 70 2.73 -8.35 4.83
N PHE A 71 3.53 -7.35 4.49
CA PHE A 71 3.99 -6.34 5.44
C PHE A 71 3.97 -4.96 4.80
N GLY A 72 3.99 -3.95 5.66
CA GLY A 72 3.76 -2.58 5.27
C GLY A 72 3.85 -1.63 6.44
N PHE A 73 3.27 -0.45 6.27
CA PHE A 73 3.21 0.56 7.30
C PHE A 73 1.84 1.19 7.46
N ILE A 74 1.60 1.76 8.65
CA ILE A 74 0.45 2.59 8.97
C ILE A 74 0.87 3.94 9.58
N GLY A 75 0.34 5.02 9.02
CA GLY A 75 0.49 6.40 9.48
C GLY A 75 1.90 6.98 9.28
N LEU A 76 2.06 8.25 9.68
CA LEU A 76 3.26 9.06 9.41
C LEU A 76 4.57 8.55 10.06
N ASN A 77 4.44 7.72 11.10
CA ASN A 77 5.60 7.11 11.78
C ASN A 77 6.00 5.77 11.16
N TYR A 78 5.42 5.40 10.01
CA TYR A 78 5.66 4.13 9.32
C TYR A 78 5.57 2.94 10.28
N LYS A 79 4.56 2.91 11.15
CA LYS A 79 4.41 1.82 12.12
C LYS A 79 4.21 0.53 11.37
N ARG A 80 4.98 -0.50 11.69
CA ARG A 80 4.90 -1.78 10.99
C ARG A 80 3.48 -2.33 11.03
N LEU A 81 2.99 -2.68 9.85
CA LEU A 81 1.74 -3.38 9.62
C LEU A 81 2.09 -4.74 9.04
N CYS A 82 1.53 -5.80 9.59
CA CYS A 82 1.57 -7.13 8.97
C CYS A 82 0.14 -7.62 8.78
N ILE A 83 -0.13 -8.22 7.63
CA ILE A 83 -1.43 -8.78 7.24
C ILE A 83 -1.26 -10.27 6.97
N THR A 84 -2.23 -11.07 7.38
CA THR A 84 -2.31 -12.50 7.04
C THR A 84 -3.75 -12.86 6.74
N PHE A 85 -3.97 -13.51 5.61
CA PHE A 85 -5.26 -14.03 5.20
C PHE A 85 -5.41 -15.47 5.66
N THR A 86 -6.54 -15.78 6.28
CA THR A 86 -6.92 -17.15 6.63
C THR A 86 -7.89 -17.73 5.60
N SER A 87 -8.63 -16.89 4.89
CA SER A 87 -9.59 -17.29 3.87
C SER A 87 -9.74 -16.22 2.81
N ILE A 88 -9.81 -16.63 1.55
CA ILE A 88 -10.15 -15.79 0.39
C ILE A 88 -11.02 -16.66 -0.52
N ILE A 89 -12.33 -16.37 -0.58
CA ILE A 89 -13.31 -17.20 -1.28
C ILE A 89 -14.13 -16.32 -2.22
N LYS A 90 -14.16 -16.69 -3.50
CA LYS A 90 -15.02 -16.08 -4.51
C LYS A 90 -16.48 -16.20 -4.10
N ASN A 91 -17.18 -15.08 -4.10
CA ASN A 91 -18.60 -15.04 -3.80
C ASN A 91 -19.38 -15.79 -4.90
N LYS A 92 -20.37 -16.59 -4.49
CA LYS A 92 -21.13 -17.47 -5.40
C LYS A 92 -22.11 -16.70 -6.27
N ASP A 93 -22.60 -15.57 -5.78
CA ASP A 93 -23.65 -14.78 -6.43
C ASP A 93 -23.05 -13.63 -7.26
N ASN A 94 -21.82 -13.22 -6.96
CA ASN A 94 -21.09 -12.17 -7.68
C ASN A 94 -19.62 -12.56 -7.90
N SER A 95 -19.29 -12.92 -9.14
CA SER A 95 -17.95 -13.37 -9.54
C SER A 95 -16.85 -12.30 -9.41
N ASN A 96 -17.23 -11.03 -9.22
CA ASN A 96 -16.29 -9.92 -9.04
C ASN A 96 -15.93 -9.70 -7.55
N ILE A 97 -16.61 -10.38 -6.63
CA ILE A 97 -16.39 -10.22 -5.18
C ILE A 97 -15.71 -11.46 -4.62
N TYR A 98 -14.70 -11.24 -3.78
CA TYR A 98 -14.03 -12.26 -3.01
C TYR A 98 -14.17 -11.91 -1.52
N GLU A 99 -14.78 -12.80 -0.76
CA GLU A 99 -14.91 -12.67 0.69
C GLU A 99 -13.60 -13.07 1.36
N VAL A 100 -13.11 -12.21 2.25
CA VAL A 100 -11.80 -12.40 2.89
C VAL A 100 -11.90 -12.39 4.40
N GLU A 101 -11.12 -13.27 5.02
CA GLU A 101 -10.91 -13.31 6.46
C GLU A 101 -9.41 -13.35 6.74
N GLY A 102 -9.01 -12.77 7.86
CA GLY A 102 -7.61 -12.75 8.24
C GLY A 102 -7.38 -12.00 9.54
N PHE A 103 -6.14 -11.58 9.74
CA PHE A 103 -5.77 -10.74 10.86
C PHE A 103 -4.63 -9.78 10.53
N SER A 104 -4.61 -8.67 11.25
CA SER A 104 -3.56 -7.66 11.23
C SER A 104 -2.76 -7.69 12.54
N THR A 105 -1.54 -7.16 12.49
CA THR A 105 -0.80 -6.72 13.67
C THR A 105 -0.12 -5.40 13.39
N VAL A 106 -0.06 -4.51 14.38
CA VAL A 106 0.65 -3.23 14.30
C VAL A 106 1.78 -3.19 15.31
N MET A 107 2.98 -2.82 14.88
CA MET A 107 4.22 -2.85 15.68
C MET A 107 4.50 -4.24 16.29
N ASN A 108 4.13 -5.32 15.59
CA ASN A 108 4.20 -6.71 16.08
C ASN A 108 3.42 -6.95 17.38
N LYS A 109 2.39 -6.12 17.64
CA LYS A 109 1.53 -6.22 18.82
C LYS A 109 0.09 -6.43 18.39
N ASN A 110 -0.70 -6.97 19.33
CA ASN A 110 -2.16 -7.04 19.26
C ASN A 110 -2.70 -7.59 17.94
N LYS A 111 -2.87 -8.91 17.85
CA LYS A 111 -3.61 -9.54 16.76
C LYS A 111 -5.04 -9.00 16.71
N ARG A 112 -5.48 -8.52 15.53
CA ARG A 112 -6.86 -8.09 15.26
C ARG A 112 -7.40 -8.85 14.08
N ASN A 113 -8.39 -9.69 14.31
CA ASN A 113 -9.07 -10.41 13.24
C ASN A 113 -9.91 -9.41 12.43
N PHE A 114 -9.99 -9.64 11.12
CA PHE A 114 -10.84 -8.87 10.22
C PHE A 114 -11.66 -9.79 9.31
N ARG A 115 -12.76 -9.24 8.81
CA ARG A 115 -13.56 -9.77 7.70
C ARG A 115 -13.75 -8.67 6.66
N GLY A 116 -13.80 -9.04 5.39
CA GLY A 116 -13.79 -8.05 4.34
C GLY A 116 -14.11 -8.59 2.96
N THR A 117 -13.87 -7.76 1.96
CA THR A 117 -14.02 -8.12 0.56
C THR A 117 -12.90 -7.53 -0.29
N PHE A 118 -12.50 -8.27 -1.32
CA PHE A 118 -11.86 -7.72 -2.52
C PHE A 118 -12.90 -7.67 -3.64
N THR A 119 -13.08 -6.51 -4.25
CA THR A 119 -14.00 -6.29 -5.35
C THR A 119 -13.21 -5.92 -6.59
N LEU A 120 -13.23 -6.81 -7.58
CA LEU A 120 -12.56 -6.63 -8.85
C LEU A 120 -13.03 -5.35 -9.54
N ILE A 121 -12.06 -4.55 -10.00
CA ILE A 121 -12.29 -3.34 -10.80
C ILE A 121 -12.05 -3.67 -12.27
N SER A 122 -10.85 -4.17 -12.62
CA SER A 122 -10.51 -4.46 -14.01
C SER A 122 -9.33 -5.42 -14.14
N TYR A 123 -9.23 -6.03 -15.32
CA TYR A 123 -8.08 -6.77 -15.80
C TYR A 123 -7.31 -5.91 -16.80
N TYR A 124 -5.99 -6.05 -16.81
CA TYR A 124 -5.10 -5.42 -17.78
C TYR A 124 -4.08 -6.45 -18.25
N ARG A 125 -3.79 -6.46 -19.55
CA ARG A 125 -2.69 -7.25 -20.11
C ARG A 125 -1.57 -6.34 -20.57
N LEU A 126 -0.34 -6.81 -20.46
CA LEU A 126 0.82 -6.15 -21.04
C LEU A 126 0.76 -6.31 -22.57
N LEU A 127 1.14 -5.26 -23.29
CA LEU A 127 1.20 -5.25 -24.75
C LEU A 127 2.48 -5.88 -25.28
N GLU A 128 3.55 -5.82 -24.49
CA GLU A 128 4.84 -6.41 -24.79
C GLU A 128 5.15 -7.47 -23.73
N PRO A 129 5.61 -8.66 -24.15
CA PRO A 129 5.94 -9.73 -23.22
C PRO A 129 7.07 -9.28 -22.30
N SER A 130 6.87 -9.40 -20.98
CA SER A 130 7.94 -9.15 -20.02
C SER A 130 8.80 -10.40 -19.77
N LEU A 131 8.30 -11.59 -20.11
CA LEU A 131 9.08 -12.83 -20.17
C LEU A 131 9.44 -13.20 -21.61
N ASP A 132 10.71 -13.44 -21.87
CA ASP A 132 11.25 -13.92 -23.17
C ASP A 132 10.64 -15.26 -23.65
N SER A 133 9.92 -15.97 -22.78
CA SER A 133 9.43 -17.34 -23.03
C SER A 133 7.93 -17.45 -23.33
N LEU A 134 7.21 -16.32 -23.43
CA LEU A 134 5.78 -16.34 -23.73
C LEU A 134 5.49 -16.96 -25.10
N LYS A 135 4.56 -17.91 -25.15
CA LYS A 135 4.10 -18.51 -26.40
C LYS A 135 2.97 -17.68 -26.98
N GLU A 136 2.74 -17.84 -28.29
CA GLU A 136 1.65 -17.16 -28.97
C GLU A 136 0.28 -17.47 -28.32
N GLY A 137 -0.38 -16.43 -27.81
CA GLY A 137 -1.68 -16.50 -27.14
C GLY A 137 -1.60 -16.63 -25.62
N ASP A 138 -0.41 -16.74 -25.04
CA ASP A 138 -0.19 -16.51 -23.62
C ASP A 138 -0.32 -15.00 -23.32
N ASN A 139 -0.77 -14.65 -22.12
CA ASN A 139 -0.91 -13.26 -21.71
C ASN A 139 -0.36 -13.08 -20.30
N GLU A 140 0.26 -11.94 -20.07
CA GLU A 140 0.72 -11.46 -18.78
C GLU A 140 0.00 -10.16 -18.47
N GLY A 141 -0.17 -9.86 -17.19
CA GLY A 141 -0.89 -8.68 -16.82
C GLY A 141 -1.08 -8.51 -15.33
N PHE A 142 -2.01 -7.63 -14.99
CA PHE A 142 -2.39 -7.38 -13.61
C PHE A 142 -3.89 -7.15 -13.49
N SER A 143 -4.39 -7.34 -12.29
CA SER A 143 -5.77 -7.09 -11.92
C SER A 143 -5.81 -6.06 -10.82
N THR A 144 -6.75 -5.13 -10.90
CA THR A 144 -7.00 -4.15 -9.84
C THR A 144 -8.28 -4.49 -9.10
N PHE A 145 -8.27 -4.26 -7.80
CA PHE A 145 -9.44 -4.43 -6.94
C PHE A 145 -9.56 -3.25 -5.99
N SER A 146 -10.77 -2.94 -5.56
CA SER A 146 -10.99 -2.23 -4.31
C SER A 146 -11.04 -3.25 -3.17
N TYR A 147 -10.60 -2.86 -1.99
CA TYR A 147 -10.66 -3.71 -0.81
C TYR A 147 -11.24 -2.98 0.39
N ILE A 148 -11.93 -3.74 1.25
CA ILE A 148 -12.36 -3.29 2.57
C ILE A 148 -12.13 -4.43 3.56
N LEU A 149 -11.36 -4.20 4.62
CA LEU A 149 -11.12 -5.13 5.72
C LEU A 149 -11.58 -4.49 7.04
N LYS A 150 -12.58 -5.08 7.68
CA LYS A 150 -13.20 -4.58 8.91
C LYS A 150 -12.73 -5.40 10.10
N GLU A 151 -12.00 -4.77 11.01
CA GLU A 151 -11.62 -5.38 12.28
C GLU A 151 -12.81 -5.42 13.25
N ASP A 152 -12.68 -6.13 14.37
CA ASP A 152 -13.73 -6.15 15.40
C ASP A 152 -13.86 -4.78 16.10
N GLU A 153 -14.97 -4.09 15.86
CA GLU A 153 -15.30 -2.77 16.45
C GLU A 153 -15.38 -2.81 17.98
N LYS A 154 -15.58 -3.98 18.60
CA LYS A 154 -15.64 -4.11 20.07
C LYS A 154 -14.26 -4.06 20.74
N LEU A 155 -13.19 -4.29 19.99
CA LEU A 155 -11.83 -4.29 20.51
C LEU A 155 -11.21 -2.89 20.48
N SER A 156 -10.21 -2.68 21.35
CA SER A 156 -9.45 -1.45 21.33
C SER A 156 -8.44 -1.43 20.17
N ALA A 157 -8.16 -0.23 19.66
CA ALA A 157 -7.23 0.02 18.56
C ALA A 157 -7.60 -0.77 17.29
N THR A 158 -8.89 -0.81 16.96
CA THR A 158 -9.42 -1.37 15.71
C THR A 158 -9.99 -0.30 14.79
N GLY A 159 -10.11 -0.67 13.52
CA GLY A 159 -10.61 0.16 12.45
C GLY A 159 -10.96 -0.62 11.19
N VAL A 160 -11.08 0.13 10.12
CA VAL A 160 -11.34 -0.37 8.77
C VAL A 160 -10.14 -0.06 7.91
N PHE A 161 -9.57 -1.06 7.25
CA PHE A 161 -8.68 -0.83 6.12
C PHE A 161 -9.52 -0.74 4.84
N GLU A 162 -9.28 0.27 4.01
CA GLU A 162 -9.93 0.41 2.71
C GLU A 162 -9.01 1.08 1.69
N GLY A 163 -9.10 0.65 0.43
CA GLY A 163 -8.27 1.19 -0.63
C GLY A 163 -8.29 0.33 -1.89
N GLU A 164 -7.20 0.37 -2.63
CA GLU A 164 -7.02 -0.33 -3.89
C GLU A 164 -5.83 -1.30 -3.82
N MET A 165 -5.92 -2.39 -4.59
CA MET A 165 -4.88 -3.41 -4.67
C MET A 165 -4.61 -3.83 -6.11
N LEU A 166 -3.35 -4.16 -6.40
CA LEU A 166 -2.88 -4.71 -7.66
C LEU A 166 -2.30 -6.10 -7.44
N VAL A 167 -2.63 -7.03 -8.34
CA VAL A 167 -2.06 -8.38 -8.38
C VAL A 167 -1.65 -8.74 -9.80
N LEU A 168 -0.39 -9.08 -9.99
CA LEU A 168 0.17 -9.59 -11.24
C LEU A 168 -0.25 -11.05 -11.46
N TRP A 169 -0.54 -11.38 -12.71
CA TRP A 169 -0.91 -12.72 -13.15
C TRP A 169 -0.30 -13.04 -14.51
N TYR A 170 -0.13 -14.32 -14.79
CA TYR A 170 0.13 -14.82 -16.13
C TYR A 170 -0.94 -15.86 -16.49
N LYS A 171 -1.20 -16.04 -17.78
CA LYS A 171 -2.21 -16.96 -18.30
C LYS A 171 -1.72 -17.61 -19.58
N ASP A 172 -1.48 -18.91 -19.50
CA ASP A 172 -1.28 -19.72 -20.70
C ASP A 172 -2.55 -19.70 -21.57
N LYS A 173 -2.37 -19.82 -22.89
CA LYS A 173 -3.47 -19.94 -23.85
C LYS A 173 -4.45 -21.05 -23.44
N GLY A 174 -5.72 -20.66 -23.27
CA GLY A 174 -6.81 -21.58 -22.93
C GLY A 174 -6.83 -22.09 -21.48
N LYS A 175 -5.96 -21.58 -20.60
CA LYS A 175 -5.96 -21.92 -19.17
C LYS A 175 -6.50 -20.79 -18.30
N GLN A 176 -6.69 -21.11 -17.03
CA GLN A 176 -6.97 -20.12 -15.98
C GLN A 176 -5.69 -19.34 -15.62
N PRO A 177 -5.81 -18.09 -15.14
CA PRO A 177 -4.65 -17.32 -14.72
C PRO A 177 -3.99 -17.96 -13.49
N ASP A 178 -2.69 -17.74 -13.38
CA ASP A 178 -1.85 -18.18 -12.27
C ASP A 178 -1.09 -17.00 -11.65
N TYR A 179 -0.59 -17.21 -10.43
CA TYR A 179 0.27 -16.23 -9.76
C TYR A 179 1.49 -15.94 -10.60
N SER A 180 1.80 -14.66 -10.78
CA SER A 180 2.98 -14.26 -11.51
C SER A 180 4.07 -13.79 -10.58
N SER A 181 5.25 -14.37 -10.76
CA SER A 181 6.53 -13.86 -10.25
C SER A 181 7.14 -12.79 -11.16
N LEU A 182 6.30 -12.18 -12.01
CA LEU A 182 6.72 -11.07 -12.86
C LEU A 182 7.31 -9.97 -12.01
N PHE A 183 8.48 -9.50 -12.43
CA PHE A 183 9.22 -8.43 -11.76
C PHE A 183 9.72 -8.78 -10.34
N ASP A 184 9.65 -10.04 -9.88
CA ASP A 184 10.19 -10.46 -8.57
C ASP A 184 11.72 -10.21 -8.45
N PHE A 185 12.42 -10.09 -9.58
CA PHE A 185 13.86 -9.73 -9.63
C PHE A 185 14.14 -8.30 -10.12
N GLY A 186 13.09 -7.52 -10.42
CA GLY A 186 13.24 -6.14 -10.87
C GLY A 186 13.28 -5.15 -9.70
N ASP A 187 13.55 -3.88 -10.00
CA ASP A 187 13.53 -2.79 -9.00
C ASP A 187 12.46 -1.75 -9.42
N PRO A 188 11.30 -1.68 -8.74
CA PRO A 188 10.95 -2.38 -7.50
C PRO A 188 10.37 -3.80 -7.72
N ALA A 189 10.74 -4.71 -6.82
CA ALA A 189 10.26 -6.08 -6.79
C ALA A 189 8.90 -6.23 -6.09
N GLY A 190 8.24 -7.36 -6.35
CA GLY A 190 7.15 -7.91 -5.57
C GLY A 190 5.76 -7.72 -6.15
N ASN A 191 4.83 -8.54 -5.67
CA ASN A 191 3.44 -8.59 -6.10
C ASN A 191 2.49 -8.17 -4.96
N TYR A 192 1.18 -8.23 -5.19
CA TYR A 192 0.13 -7.93 -4.22
C TYR A 192 0.32 -6.58 -3.53
N LYS A 193 0.22 -5.50 -4.30
CA LYS A 193 0.45 -4.13 -3.82
C LYS A 193 -0.87 -3.55 -3.32
N PHE A 194 -0.93 -3.11 -2.07
CA PHE A 194 -2.11 -2.49 -1.46
C PHE A 194 -1.79 -1.07 -1.03
N LEU A 195 -2.61 -0.13 -1.46
CA LEU A 195 -2.55 1.27 -1.06
C LEU A 195 -3.92 1.72 -0.58
N GLY A 196 -3.98 2.33 0.60
CA GLY A 196 -5.23 2.81 1.13
C GLY A 196 -5.08 3.51 2.47
N THR A 197 -6.12 3.40 3.28
CA THR A 197 -6.15 3.97 4.62
C THR A 197 -6.63 2.96 5.64
N TRP A 198 -6.23 3.17 6.89
CA TRP A 198 -6.87 2.59 8.05
C TRP A 198 -7.60 3.69 8.82
N THR A 199 -8.88 3.49 9.08
CA THR A 199 -9.75 4.44 9.79
C THR A 199 -10.20 3.85 11.12
N SER A 200 -9.82 4.51 12.23
CA SER A 200 -10.15 4.03 13.58
C SER A 200 -11.65 4.05 13.85
N TYR A 201 -12.21 2.97 14.40
CA TYR A 201 -13.61 2.97 14.86
C TYR A 201 -13.85 3.98 15.98
N ARG A 202 -12.92 4.07 16.94
CA ARG A 202 -13.07 4.93 18.12
C ARG A 202 -12.88 6.41 17.81
N THR A 203 -11.81 6.74 17.09
CA THR A 203 -11.43 8.15 16.90
C THR A 203 -11.90 8.73 15.57
N LYS A 204 -12.34 7.88 14.64
CA LYS A 204 -12.69 8.22 13.25
C LYS A 204 -11.54 8.88 12.46
N LYS A 205 -10.32 8.88 13.00
CA LYS A 205 -9.14 9.37 12.31
C LYS A 205 -8.64 8.32 11.34
N SER A 206 -8.30 8.76 10.14
CA SER A 206 -7.69 7.95 9.09
C SER A 206 -6.17 8.11 9.09
N SER A 207 -5.46 7.07 8.68
CA SER A 207 -4.02 7.05 8.48
C SER A 207 -3.73 6.28 7.20
N VAL A 208 -2.74 6.72 6.42
CA VAL A 208 -2.26 5.95 5.27
C VAL A 208 -1.89 4.54 5.74
N ALA A 209 -2.30 3.55 4.97
CA ALA A 209 -1.90 2.16 5.13
C ALA A 209 -1.42 1.66 3.77
N SER A 210 -0.14 1.32 3.69
CA SER A 210 0.48 0.79 2.48
C SER A 210 1.21 -0.50 2.82
N TRP A 211 0.96 -1.56 2.05
CA TRP A 211 1.48 -2.89 2.35
C TRP A 211 1.48 -3.77 1.10
N GLY A 212 2.27 -4.83 1.13
CA GLY A 212 2.30 -5.79 0.04
C GLY A 212 3.25 -6.94 0.30
N LYS A 213 3.57 -7.70 -0.76
CA LYS A 213 4.55 -8.77 -0.73
C LYS A 213 5.91 -8.25 -1.24
N GLU A 214 6.97 -8.65 -0.55
CA GLU A 214 8.40 -8.32 -0.79
C GLU A 214 8.81 -6.85 -0.67
N ARG A 215 8.07 -5.91 -1.27
CA ARG A 215 8.35 -4.47 -1.20
C ARG A 215 7.07 -3.67 -1.06
N ILE A 216 7.14 -2.63 -0.23
CA ILE A 216 5.98 -1.82 0.15
C ILE A 216 5.82 -0.68 -0.87
N PRO A 217 4.65 -0.51 -1.50
CA PRO A 217 4.45 0.61 -2.40
C PRO A 217 4.46 1.94 -1.63
N CYS A 218 4.80 3.05 -2.30
CA CYS A 218 4.77 4.39 -1.68
C CYS A 218 5.63 4.49 -0.40
N SER A 219 6.78 3.81 -0.36
CA SER A 219 7.65 3.79 0.81
C SER A 219 8.65 4.94 0.88
N ASP A 220 8.78 5.80 -0.15
CA ASP A 220 9.67 6.97 -0.19
C ASP A 220 11.05 6.70 0.49
N ASN A 221 11.54 7.65 1.30
CA ASN A 221 12.78 7.54 2.08
C ASN A 221 12.69 6.56 3.27
N PHE A 222 11.54 5.91 3.47
CA PHE A 222 11.39 4.87 4.49
C PHE A 222 12.01 3.54 4.04
N ASP A 223 11.95 3.18 2.76
CA ASP A 223 12.70 2.05 2.23
C ASP A 223 14.04 2.51 1.63
N ILE A 224 15.14 2.09 2.25
CA ILE A 224 16.51 2.40 1.82
C ILE A 224 17.21 1.17 1.22
N GLY A 225 16.45 0.12 0.92
CA GLY A 225 16.94 -1.11 0.32
C GLY A 225 17.34 -0.92 -1.14
N ALA A 226 18.51 -1.43 -1.51
CA ALA A 226 18.98 -1.43 -2.91
C ALA A 226 18.52 -2.66 -3.71
N SER A 227 18.00 -3.70 -3.05
CA SER A 227 17.55 -4.93 -3.70
C SER A 227 16.33 -5.49 -2.94
N GLU A 228 16.50 -5.79 -1.66
CA GLU A 228 15.39 -6.14 -0.78
C GLU A 228 14.95 -4.94 0.06
N PHE A 229 13.69 -4.94 0.49
CA PHE A 229 13.17 -3.95 1.43
C PHE A 229 14.08 -3.81 2.67
N SER A 230 14.48 -2.57 2.97
CA SER A 230 15.25 -2.24 4.17
C SER A 230 14.70 -0.96 4.79
N PRO A 231 14.03 -1.04 5.96
CA PRO A 231 13.48 0.15 6.58
C PRO A 231 14.61 1.05 7.08
N ASN A 232 14.45 2.36 6.89
CA ASN A 232 15.37 3.35 7.40
C ASN A 232 15.51 3.20 8.94
N PRO A 233 16.75 3.12 9.49
CA PRO A 233 16.99 2.88 10.92
C PRO A 233 16.25 3.81 11.88
N GLY A 234 15.93 5.04 11.45
CA GLY A 234 15.14 5.99 12.24
C GLY A 234 13.75 5.47 12.64
N TYR A 235 13.22 4.47 11.92
CA TYR A 235 11.91 3.88 12.15
C TYR A 235 11.94 2.54 12.88
N TYR A 236 13.10 1.99 13.24
CA TYR A 236 13.20 0.68 13.90
C TYR A 236 12.30 0.54 15.12
N LYS A 237 12.23 1.56 15.97
CA LYS A 237 11.36 1.63 17.17
C LYS A 237 9.85 1.49 16.90
N TYR A 238 9.43 1.51 15.63
CA TYR A 238 8.04 1.40 15.22
C TYR A 238 7.67 -0.01 14.71
N GLY A 239 8.36 -1.05 15.20
CA GLY A 239 8.10 -2.46 14.89
C GLY A 239 9.05 -3.09 13.87
N TRP A 240 10.13 -2.40 13.50
CA TRP A 240 11.10 -2.84 12.50
C TRP A 240 12.44 -3.26 13.13
N GLU A 241 12.47 -3.51 14.44
CA GLU A 241 13.70 -3.79 15.19
C GLU A 241 14.45 -5.04 14.69
N GLU A 242 13.75 -6.02 14.12
CA GLU A 242 14.38 -7.21 13.55
C GLU A 242 15.33 -6.90 12.37
N PHE A 243 15.10 -5.79 11.66
CA PHE A 243 15.95 -5.38 10.54
C PHE A 243 17.29 -4.80 11.00
N LYS A 244 17.43 -4.44 12.29
CA LYS A 244 18.69 -3.96 12.88
C LYS A 244 19.82 -5.00 12.76
N HIS A 245 19.49 -6.28 12.90
CA HIS A 245 20.47 -7.37 12.90
C HIS A 245 20.82 -7.87 11.50
N LYS A 246 20.02 -7.55 10.48
CA LYS A 246 20.26 -7.97 9.10
C LYS A 246 21.42 -7.20 8.44
N TYR A 247 21.65 -5.96 8.86
CA TYR A 247 22.66 -5.07 8.27
C TYR A 247 23.72 -4.56 9.28
N GLY A 248 23.65 -5.01 10.53
CA GLY A 248 24.65 -4.73 11.56
C GLY A 248 25.72 -5.82 11.62
N LYS A 249 26.74 -5.72 10.76
CA LYS A 249 28.09 -6.22 11.03
C LYS A 249 29.05 -5.05 11.02
#